data_AF-A0A8J7YF80-F1
#
_entry.id   AF-A0A8J7YF80-F1
#
_cell.length_a   1.000
_cell.length_b   1.000
_cell.length_c   1.000
_cell.angle_alpha   90.00
_cell.angle_beta   90.00
_cell.angle_gamma   90.00
#
_symmetry.space_group_name_H-M   'P 1'
#
loop_
_entity.id
_entity.type
_entity.pdbx_description
1 polymer ?
#
loop_
_entity_poly.entity_id
_entity_poly.type
_entity_poly.pdbx_seq_one_letter_code
_entity_poly.pdbx_strand_id
1 'polypeptide(L)' 'MTPEKKSGIISLIIGIIGFTYIIFYSNNVLLIYLGTALFTPFMVYGIGMMLNPKTKRREEGLIPFRGW' A
#
# COMPACT_ATOMS: atom_id res chain seq x y z
N MET A 1 4.35 1.97 16.88
CA MET A 1 3.96 1.40 15.57
C MET A 1 5.24 1.18 14.78
N THR A 2 5.44 0.02 14.15
CA THR A 2 6.69 -0.22 13.39
C THR A 2 6.80 0.79 12.24
N PRO A 3 8.01 1.19 11.83
CA PRO A 3 8.22 2.09 10.70
C PRO A 3 7.48 1.60 9.44
N GLU A 4 7.45 0.28 9.22
CA GLU A 4 6.78 -0.33 8.07
C GLU A 4 5.25 -0.17 8.19
N LYS A 5 4.65 -0.39 9.37
CA LYS A 5 3.21 -0.13 9.58
C LYS A 5 2.85 1.34 9.42
N LYS A 6 3.75 2.25 9.84
CA LYS A 6 3.62 3.69 9.60
C LYS A 6 3.64 4.02 8.12
N SER A 7 4.60 3.48 7.38
CA SER A 7 4.66 3.64 5.93
C SER A 7 3.44 3.03 5.23
N GLY A 8 2.95 1.88 5.71
CA GLY A 8 1.76 1.22 5.18
C GLY A 8 0.50 2.06 5.34
N ILE A 9 0.29 2.66 6.52
CA ILE A 9 -0.85 3.57 6.75
C ILE A 9 -0.75 4.82 5.88
N ILE A 10 0.43 5.45 5.79
CA ILE A 10 0.64 6.63 4.94
C ILE A 10 0.37 6.29 3.48
N SER A 11 0.87 5.15 3.01
CA SER A 11 0.62 4.64 1.66
C SER A 11 -0.87 4.45 1.39
N LEU A 12 -1.61 3.88 2.35
CA LEU A 12 -3.04 3.66 2.24
C LEU A 12 -3.82 4.98 2.13
N ILE A 13 -3.43 6.00 2.91
CA ILE A 13 -4.00 7.35 2.82
C ILE A 13 -3.77 7.95 1.43
N ILE A 14 -2.55 7.87 0.90
CA ILE A 14 -2.21 8.37 -0.44
C ILE A 14 -3.02 7.65 -1.51
N GLY A 15 -3.12 6.32 -1.42
CA GLY A 15 -3.91 5.49 -2.33
C GLY A 15 -5.38 5.88 -2.34
N ILE A 16 -6.00 6.02 -1.16
CA ILE A 16 -7.41 6.43 -1.03
C ILE A 16 -7.64 7.82 -1.64
N ILE A 17 -6.80 8.80 -1.31
CA ILE A 17 -6.94 10.17 -1.84
C ILE A 17 -6.80 10.16 -3.37
N GLY A 18 -5.80 9.44 -3.89
CA GLY A 18 -5.56 9.32 -5.33
C GLY A 18 -6.71 8.68 -6.09
N PHE A 19 -7.25 7.57 -5.56
CA PHE A 19 -8.41 6.92 -6.17
C PHE A 19 -9.69 7.76 -6.06
N THR A 20 -9.89 8.45 -4.95
CA THR A 20 -11.01 9.40 -4.78
C THR A 20 -10.94 10.46 -5.87
N TYR A 21 -9.76 11.06 -6.09
CA TYR A 21 -9.58 12.05 -7.15
C TYR A 21 -9.91 11.49 -8.55
N ILE A 22 -9.41 10.30 -8.88
CA ILE A 22 -9.65 9.66 -10.19
C ILE A 22 -11.14 9.39 -10.41
N ILE A 23 -11.81 8.83 -9.40
CA ILE A 23 -13.22 8.43 -9.50
C ILE A 23 -14.13 9.65 -9.67
N PHE A 24 -13.87 10.74 -8.94
CA PHE A 24 -14.77 11.90 -8.94
C PHE A 24 -14.46 12.95 -10.01
N TYR A 25 -13.21 13.05 -10.48
CA TYR A 25 -12.79 14.20 -11.30
C TYR A 25 -12.20 13.83 -12.66
N SER A 26 -11.86 12.56 -12.91
CA SER A 26 -11.19 12.18 -14.16
C SER A 26 -12.19 11.78 -15.25
N ASN A 27 -12.31 12.62 -16.28
CA ASN A 27 -13.07 12.31 -17.50
C ASN A 27 -12.18 11.83 -18.66
N ASN A 28 -10.86 11.85 -18.48
CA ASN A 28 -9.90 11.46 -19.50
C ASN A 28 -9.43 10.01 -19.24
N VAL A 29 -9.68 9.14 -20.22
CA VAL A 29 -9.35 7.71 -20.16
C VAL A 29 -7.86 7.49 -19.85
N LEU A 30 -6.95 8.27 -20.45
CA LEU A 30 -5.52 8.15 -20.20
C LEU A 30 -5.17 8.47 -18.74
N LEU A 31 -5.76 9.54 -18.17
CA LEU A 31 -5.53 9.91 -16.77
C LEU A 31 -6.07 8.87 -15.80
N ILE A 32 -7.20 8.23 -16.13
CA ILE A 32 -7.72 7.10 -15.34
C ILE A 32 -6.70 5.96 -15.35
N TYR A 33 -6.21 5.54 -16.52
CA TYR A 33 -5.24 4.44 -16.61
C TYR A 33 -3.94 4.76 -15.86
N LEU A 34 -3.34 5.92 -16.11
CA LEU A 34 -2.08 6.32 -15.47
C LEU A 34 -2.25 6.47 -13.96
N GLY A 35 -3.33 7.13 -13.53
CA GLY A 35 -3.64 7.29 -12.12
C GLY A 35 -3.89 5.96 -11.42
N THR A 36 -4.63 5.05 -12.05
CA THR A 36 -4.88 3.72 -11.49
C THR A 36 -3.57 2.94 -11.35
N ALA A 37 -2.70 2.97 -12.37
CA ALA A 37 -1.39 2.34 -12.32
C ALA A 37 -0.50 2.93 -11.21
N LEU A 38 -0.59 4.24 -10.96
CA LEU A 38 0.16 4.93 -9.93
C LEU A 38 -0.34 4.60 -8.52
N PHE A 39 -1.65 4.63 -8.26
CA PHE A 39 -2.20 4.51 -6.90
C PHE A 39 -2.47 3.06 -6.46
N THR A 40 -2.61 2.12 -7.40
CA THR A 40 -2.81 0.69 -7.06
C THR A 40 -1.70 0.13 -6.16
N PRO A 41 -0.40 0.33 -6.45
CA PRO A 41 0.68 -0.13 -5.57
C PRO A 41 0.57 0.38 -4.14
N PHE A 42 0.12 1.63 -3.95
CA PHE A 42 -0.04 2.22 -2.62
C PHE A 42 -1.14 1.54 -1.81
N MET A 43 -2.26 1.19 -2.46
CA MET A 43 -3.35 0.43 -1.86
C MET A 43 -2.91 -0.98 -1.49
N VAL A 44 -2.25 -1.69 -2.43
CA VAL A 44 -1.77 -3.06 -2.21
C VAL A 44 -0.76 -3.12 -1.07
N TYR A 45 0.23 -2.22 -1.07
CA TYR A 45 1.23 -2.16 0.00
C TYR A 45 0.60 -1.82 1.35
N GLY A 46 -0.29 -0.82 1.40
CA GLY A 46 -0.96 -0.42 2.63
C GLY A 46 -1.78 -1.55 3.24
N ILE A 47 -2.64 -2.19 2.44
CA ILE A 47 -3.48 -3.32 2.89
C ILE A 47 -2.59 -4.50 3.30
N GLY A 48 -1.60 -4.85 2.49
CA GLY A 48 -0.66 -5.94 2.78
C GLY A 48 0.05 -5.76 4.12
N MET A 49 0.47 -4.54 4.44
CA MET A 49 1.12 -4.24 5.72
C MET A 49 0.16 -4.31 6.93
N MET A 50 -1.13 -4.03 6.75
CA MET A 50 -2.11 -4.16 7.82
C MET A 50 -2.49 -5.62 8.10
N LEU A 51 -2.59 -6.43 7.04
CA LEU A 51 -2.89 -7.86 7.13
C LEU A 51 -1.68 -8.70 7.54
N ASN A 52 -0.45 -8.16 7.46
CA ASN A 52 0.75 -8.87 7.84
C ASN A 52 0.76 -9.17 9.36
N PRO A 53 0.70 -10.45 9.78
CA PRO A 53 0.64 -10.81 11.19
C PRO A 53 1.92 -10.40 11.93
N LYS A 54 1.77 -9.88 13.15
CA LYS A 54 2.89 -9.42 14.01
C LYS A 54 3.93 -10.53 14.30
N THR A 55 3.55 -11.78 14.13
CA THR A 55 4.26 -12.96 14.66
C THR A 55 5.21 -13.65 13.68
N LYS A 56 5.25 -13.28 12.39
CA LYS A 56 6.10 -13.98 11.40
C LYS A 56 7.54 -13.49 11.29
N ARG A 57 7.93 -12.43 12.00
CA ARG A 57 9.31 -11.91 12.02
C ARG A 57 9.78 -11.74 13.46
N ARG A 58 10.90 -12.38 13.80
CA ARG A 58 11.59 -12.19 15.08
C ARG A 58 12.20 -10.78 15.15
N GLU A 59 12.63 -10.24 14.00
CA GLU A 59 13.14 -8.87 13.81
C GLU A 59 12.80 -8.36 12.39
N GLU A 60 12.70 -7.03 12.26
CA GLU A 60 12.39 -6.32 11.00
C GLU A 60 13.49 -6.57 9.94
N GLY A 61 13.12 -6.77 8.67
CA GLY A 61 14.06 -7.08 7.58
C GLY A 61 14.40 -8.57 7.37
N LEU A 62 14.02 -9.46 8.29
CA LEU A 62 14.24 -10.90 8.13
C LEU A 62 13.15 -11.55 7.27
N ILE A 63 13.58 -12.42 6.35
CA ILE A 63 12.66 -13.25 5.55
C ILE A 63 12.00 -14.26 6.49
N PRO A 64 10.66 -14.33 6.55
CA PRO A 64 9.91 -15.14 7.53
C PRO A 64 10.08 -16.66 7.40
N PHE A 65 10.91 -17.14 6.45
CA PHE A 65 11.06 -18.56 6.12
C PHE A 65 12.51 -19.05 6.03
N ARG A 66 13.52 -18.29 6.47
CA ARG A 66 14.85 -18.89 6.69
C ARG A 66 14.93 -19.46 8.12
N GLY A 67 14.13 -20.50 8.35
CA GLY A 67 14.35 -21.44 9.44
C GLY A 67 15.31 -22.51 8.94
N TRP A 68 16.60 -22.33 9.21
CA TRP A 68 17.58 -23.39 9.36
C TRP A 68 18.40 -23.04 10.60
#